data_AF-A0A6B2GER2-F1
#
_entry.id   AF-A0A6B2GER2-F1
#
_cell.length_a   1.000
_cell.length_b   1.000
_cell.length_c   1.000
_cell.angle_alpha   90.00
_cell.angle_beta   90.00
_cell.angle_gamma   90.00
#
_symmetry.space_group_name_H-M   'P 1'
#
loop_
_entity.id
_entity.type
_entity.pdbx_description
1 polymer ?
#
loop_
_entity_poly.entity_id
_entity_poly.type
_entity_poly.pdbx_seq_one_letter_code
_entity_poly.pdbx_strand_id
1 'polypeptide(L)'
;IDLILNNKSFYSETVMQVIRKQLTINITIDDIDRKLLYELSLGTRMIDLAEMLPLSLNGLEKRKQRLMDLFEVEVRNDRSLIINAREKGFI
;
A
#
# COMPACT_ATOMS: atom_id res chain seq x y z
N ILE A 1 -17.49 -31.78 35.37
CA ILE A 1 -16.73 -32.43 34.29
C ILE A 1 -17.08 -31.67 33.02
N ASP A 2 -16.13 -30.86 32.58
CA ASP A 2 -15.94 -30.23 31.27
C ASP A 2 -17.08 -29.42 30.63
N LEU A 3 -17.14 -28.14 31.00
CA LEU A 3 -17.39 -27.12 29.98
C LEU A 3 -16.14 -27.02 29.12
N ILE A 4 -16.27 -27.12 27.80
CA ILE A 4 -15.89 -26.08 26.82
C ILE A 4 -16.21 -26.68 25.44
N LEU A 5 -17.48 -26.51 25.05
CA LEU A 5 -17.74 -26.11 23.68
C LEU A 5 -16.94 -24.85 23.44
N ASN A 6 -16.00 -24.85 22.50
CA ASN A 6 -15.97 -23.86 21.44
C ASN A 6 -14.79 -24.11 20.53
N ASN A 7 -15.14 -24.29 19.27
CA ASN A 7 -14.32 -24.34 18.08
C ASN A 7 -13.62 -22.98 17.82
N LYS A 8 -12.92 -22.44 18.83
CA LYS A 8 -12.16 -21.19 18.73
C LYS A 8 -10.73 -21.54 18.38
N SER A 9 -10.44 -21.48 17.10
CA SER A 9 -9.08 -21.53 16.57
C SER A 9 -8.19 -20.58 17.37
N PHE A 10 -7.14 -21.13 18.00
CA PHE A 10 -6.08 -20.37 18.67
C PHE A 10 -5.20 -19.70 17.61
N TYR A 11 -5.71 -18.69 16.92
CA TYR A 11 -4.85 -17.79 16.17
C TYR A 11 -4.16 -16.90 17.20
N SER A 12 -2.83 -16.98 17.27
CA SER A 12 -1.98 -16.10 18.09
C SER A 12 -2.46 -14.65 17.95
N GLU A 13 -2.52 -13.91 19.06
CA GLU A 13 -2.98 -12.51 19.07
C GLU A 13 -2.30 -11.67 18.00
N THR A 14 -1.03 -11.97 17.71
CA THR A 14 -0.24 -11.34 16.64
C THR A 14 -0.83 -11.61 15.25
N VAL A 15 -1.23 -12.85 14.95
CA VAL A 15 -1.83 -13.23 13.66
C VAL A 15 -3.18 -12.55 13.50
N MET A 16 -3.99 -12.52 14.57
CA MET A 16 -5.29 -11.87 14.53
C MET A 16 -5.19 -10.33 14.39
N GLN A 17 -4.14 -9.71 14.93
CA GLN A 17 -3.83 -8.30 14.69
C GLN A 17 -3.41 -8.02 13.24
N VAL A 18 -2.59 -8.88 12.63
CA VAL A 18 -2.18 -8.75 11.23
C VAL A 18 -3.38 -8.87 10.30
N ILE A 19 -4.26 -9.85 10.53
CA ILE A 19 -5.49 -10.04 9.75
C ILE A 19 -6.43 -8.83 9.91
N ARG A 20 -6.60 -8.31 11.13
CA ARG A 20 -7.43 -7.11 11.37
C ARG A 20 -6.88 -5.87 10.68
N LYS A 21 -5.56 -5.65 10.69
CA LYS A 21 -4.92 -4.54 9.96
C LYS A 21 -5.13 -4.66 8.46
N GLN A 22 -5.03 -5.87 7.89
CA GLN A 22 -5.30 -6.10 6.46
C GLN A 22 -6.76 -5.86 6.09
N LEU A 23 -7.72 -6.25 6.94
CA LEU A 23 -9.16 -6.04 6.67
C LEU A 23 -9.59 -4.57 6.70
N THR A 24 -8.86 -3.70 7.40
CA THR A 24 -9.16 -2.26 7.44
C THR A 24 -8.57 -1.45 6.28
N ILE A 25 -7.64 -2.03 5.51
CA ILE A 25 -7.01 -1.34 4.38
C ILE A 25 -7.84 -1.63 3.13
N ASN A 26 -8.91 -0.85 2.94
CA ASN A 26 -9.73 -0.88 1.71
C ASN A 26 -9.04 -0.17 0.52
N ILE A 27 -7.70 -0.15 0.51
CA ILE A 27 -6.91 0.48 -0.55
C ILE A 27 -6.69 -0.56 -1.64
N THR A 28 -7.38 -0.38 -2.76
CA THR A 28 -7.17 -1.16 -3.99
C THR A 28 -6.18 -0.40 -4.87
N ILE A 29 -5.03 -1.01 -5.15
CA ILE A 29 -4.01 -0.49 -6.06
C ILE A 29 -3.83 -1.44 -7.24
N ASP A 30 -3.66 -0.87 -8.43
CA ASP A 30 -3.39 -1.63 -9.65
C ASP A 30 -1.92 -2.09 -9.70
N ASP A 31 -1.59 -3.03 -10.58
CA ASP A 31 -0.20 -3.46 -10.80
C ASP A 31 0.72 -2.32 -11.26
N ILE A 32 0.17 -1.38 -12.04
CA ILE A 32 0.87 -0.15 -12.45
C ILE A 32 1.22 0.70 -11.22
N ASP A 33 0.29 0.84 -10.29
CA ASP A 33 0.48 1.68 -9.10
C ASP A 33 1.48 1.05 -8.14
N ARG A 34 1.47 -0.29 -8.02
CA ARG A 34 2.49 -1.04 -7.26
C ARG A 34 3.87 -0.84 -7.88
N LYS A 35 3.98 -0.93 -9.20
CA LYS A 35 5.24 -0.71 -9.92
C LYS A 35 5.73 0.73 -9.78
N LEU A 36 4.82 1.71 -9.86
CA LEU A 36 5.11 3.11 -9.62
C LEU A 36 5.66 3.34 -8.20
N LEU A 37 5.01 2.79 -7.17
CA LEU A 37 5.48 2.89 -5.78
C LEU A 37 6.85 2.25 -5.58
N TYR A 38 7.07 1.08 -6.19
CA TYR A 38 8.35 0.38 -6.13
C TYR A 38 9.48 1.20 -6.77
N GLU A 39 9.29 1.69 -7.99
CA GLU A 39 10.28 2.52 -8.68
C GLU A 39 10.54 3.85 -7.95
N LEU A 40 9.49 4.48 -7.42
CA LEU A 40 9.64 5.67 -6.56
C LEU A 40 10.45 5.35 -5.29
N SER A 41 10.26 4.16 -4.71
CA SER A 41 11.04 3.72 -3.54
C SER A 41 12.52 3.50 -3.84
N LEU A 42 12.87 3.18 -5.10
CA LEU A 42 14.24 3.08 -5.58
C LEU A 42 14.86 4.45 -5.90
N GLY A 43 14.06 5.52 -5.95
CA GLY A 43 14.49 6.87 -6.33
C GLY A 43 14.46 7.10 -7.84
N THR A 44 13.78 6.25 -8.61
CA THR A 44 13.58 6.43 -10.06
C THR A 44 12.79 7.71 -10.32
N ARG A 45 13.24 8.52 -11.28
CA ARG A 45 12.54 9.77 -11.63
C ARG A 45 11.28 9.45 -12.41
N MET A 46 10.27 10.30 -12.26
CA MET A 46 9.00 10.18 -13.00
C MET A 46 9.16 10.13 -14.52
N ILE A 47 10.18 10.80 -15.06
CA ILE A 47 10.47 10.83 -16.49
C ILE A 47 10.90 9.44 -16.97
N ASP A 48 11.78 8.79 -16.23
CA ASP A 48 12.26 7.43 -16.53
C ASP A 48 11.13 6.40 -16.34
N LEU A 49 10.26 6.63 -15.34
CA LEU A 49 9.02 5.87 -15.12
C LEU A 49 8.02 5.97 -16.29
N ALA A 50 7.94 7.14 -16.95
CA ALA A 50 7.09 7.35 -18.13
C ALA A 50 7.62 6.63 -19.38
N GLU A 51 8.91 6.28 -19.40
CA GLU A 51 9.48 5.43 -20.44
C GLU A 51 9.25 3.95 -20.15
N MET A 52 9.29 3.54 -18.86
CA MET A 52 9.07 2.15 -18.44
C MET A 52 7.59 1.73 -18.40
N LEU A 53 6.71 2.65 -18.03
CA LEU A 53 5.26 2.47 -18.05
C LEU A 53 4.73 3.13 -19.33
N PRO A 54 3.86 2.50 -20.12
CA PRO A 54 3.29 3.08 -21.34
C PRO A 54 2.24 4.16 -21.02
N LEU A 55 2.62 5.14 -20.20
CA LEU A 55 1.80 6.21 -19.66
C LEU A 55 2.48 7.56 -19.88
N SER A 56 1.69 8.60 -20.08
CA SER A 56 2.22 9.96 -20.11
C SER A 56 2.65 10.42 -18.71
N LEU A 57 3.62 11.34 -18.65
CA LEU A 57 4.04 12.01 -17.42
C LEU A 57 2.85 12.56 -16.61
N ASN A 58 1.87 13.16 -17.30
CA ASN A 58 0.66 13.68 -16.65
C ASN A 58 -0.24 12.57 -16.10
N GLY A 59 -0.29 11.41 -16.77
CA GLY A 59 -1.00 10.22 -16.28
C GLY A 59 -0.36 9.65 -15.02
N LEU A 60 0.97 9.62 -14.96
CA LEU A 60 1.71 9.20 -13.77
C LEU A 60 1.51 10.16 -12.60
N GLU A 61 1.57 11.47 -12.83
CA GLU A 61 1.36 12.45 -11.76
C GLU A 61 -0.06 12.35 -11.19
N LYS A 62 -1.07 12.14 -12.04
CA LYS A 62 -2.45 11.88 -11.58
C LYS A 62 -2.56 10.60 -10.76
N ARG A 63 -1.91 9.51 -11.17
CA ARG A 63 -1.88 8.26 -10.41
C ARG A 63 -1.18 8.45 -9.06
N LYS A 64 -0.04 9.13 -9.05
CA LYS A 64 0.70 9.48 -7.83
C LYS A 64 -0.16 10.32 -6.88
N GLN A 65 -0.89 11.32 -7.37
CA GLN A 65 -1.83 12.09 -6.55
C GLN A 65 -2.95 11.20 -5.98
N ARG A 66 -3.54 10.35 -6.80
CA ARG A 66 -4.54 9.38 -6.34
C ARG A 66 -3.99 8.46 -5.26
N LEU A 67 -2.75 8.01 -5.38
CA LEU A 67 -2.08 7.21 -4.34
C LEU A 67 -1.90 8.03 -3.06
N MET A 68 -1.43 9.26 -3.14
CA MET A 68 -1.33 10.14 -1.96
C MET A 68 -2.66 10.31 -1.24
N ASP A 69 -3.75 10.44 -2.00
CA ASP A 69 -5.10 10.55 -1.44
C ASP A 69 -5.57 9.22 -0.82
N LEU A 70 -5.32 8.08 -1.48
CA LEU A 70 -5.64 6.74 -0.96
C LEU A 70 -4.85 6.39 0.31
N PHE A 71 -3.60 6.83 0.39
CA PHE A 71 -2.76 6.62 1.56
C PHE A 71 -3.02 7.62 2.69
N GLU A 72 -3.87 8.63 2.46
CA GLU A 72 -4.17 9.72 3.40
C GLU A 72 -2.89 10.43 3.88
N VAL A 73 -1.96 10.68 2.96
CA VAL A 73 -0.66 11.26 3.30
C VAL A 73 -0.83 12.73 3.66
N GLU A 74 -0.57 13.10 4.91
CA GLU A 74 -0.69 14.50 5.39
C GLU A 74 0.24 15.45 4.62
N VAL A 75 1.45 14.99 4.31
CA VAL A 75 2.46 15.75 3.57
C VAL A 75 2.62 15.14 2.18
N ARG A 76 2.19 15.86 1.14
CA ARG A 76 2.31 15.46 -0.27
C ARG A 76 3.76 15.46 -0.76
N ASN A 77 4.52 14.48 -0.28
CA ASN A 77 5.91 14.25 -0.63
C ASN A 77 6.12 12.77 -0.93
N ASP A 78 6.98 12.48 -1.91
CA ASP A 78 7.28 11.15 -2.41
C ASP A 78 7.79 10.25 -1.29
N ARG A 79 8.63 10.82 -0.41
CA ARG A 79 9.13 10.11 0.77
C ARG A 79 8.00 9.73 1.74
N SER A 80 7.08 10.63 2.01
CA SER A 80 5.94 10.37 2.91
C SER A 80 5.00 9.33 2.33
N LEU A 81 4.77 9.37 1.01
CA LEU A 81 4.00 8.35 0.29
C LEU A 81 4.65 6.97 0.42
N ILE A 82 5.97 6.86 0.20
CA ILE A 82 6.70 5.58 0.31
C ILE A 82 6.66 5.04 1.74
N ILE A 83 6.83 5.89 2.75
CA ILE A 83 6.75 5.48 4.17
C ILE A 83 5.36 4.92 4.48
N ASN A 84 4.29 5.64 4.11
CA ASN A 84 2.92 5.17 4.33
C ASN A 84 2.63 3.87 3.59
N ALA A 85 3.07 3.74 2.34
CA ALA A 85 2.91 2.53 1.56
C ALA A 85 3.64 1.34 2.20
N ARG A 86 4.82 1.56 2.78
CA ARG A 86 5.59 0.55 3.53
C ARG A 86 4.91 0.16 4.85
N GLU A 87 4.40 1.13 5.60
CA GLU A 87 3.67 0.87 6.85
C GLU A 87 2.38 0.08 6.62
N LYS A 88 1.70 0.33 5.50
CA LYS A 88 0.51 -0.41 5.10
C LYS A 88 0.82 -1.74 4.39
N GLY A 89 2.09 -2.07 4.18
CA GLY A 89 2.54 -3.38 3.65
C GLY A 89 2.41 -3.54 2.13
N PHE A 90 2.41 -2.44 1.38
CA PHE A 90 2.37 -2.46 -0.09
C PHE A 90 3.77 -2.46 -0.74
N ILE A 91 4.83 -2.23 0.05
CA ILE A 91 6.25 -2.23 -0.34
C ILE A 91 7.10 -2.86 0.76
#